data_AF-X1RYL4-F1
#
_entry.id   AF-X1RYL4-F1
#
_cell.length_a   1.000
_cell.length_b   1.000
_cell.length_c   1.000
_cell.angle_alpha   90.00
_cell.angle_beta   90.00
_cell.angle_gamma   90.00
#
_symmetry.space_group_name_H-M   'P 1'
#
loop_
_entity.id
_entity.type
_entity.pdbx_description
1 polymer ?
#
loop_
_entity_poly.entity_id
_entity_poly.type
_entity_poly.pdbx_seq_one_letter_code
_entity_poly.pdbx_strand_id
1 'polypeptide(L)'
;MAKLKGPLFSLSASQKIADTLVYFSWKGLNVVREYVIPTNPKTQLQKDQRGYLTDIVGKIHAAQASETHPLHALDVAAYALWASVVQAATTWFNQAVRNGIDQLKVGKRECVFSGGVTTPDTEKLTVEIWSIGIAPTAGVFRYGTSKTALINSIDSTPVGGSNAAEISNLTTGVKYFWQFIPSEPGTILGTKSGIYSGRPT
;
A
#
# COMPACT_ATOMS: atom_id res chain seq x y z
N MET A 1 11.37 -37.71 56.19
CA MET A 1 10.52 -37.21 55.08
C MET A 1 9.18 -36.82 55.69
N ALA A 2 8.98 -35.53 55.99
CA ALA A 2 7.72 -35.07 56.58
C ALA A 2 6.61 -35.19 55.53
N LYS A 3 5.56 -35.95 55.84
CA LYS A 3 4.36 -36.04 54.98
C LYS A 3 3.66 -34.68 55.02
N LEU A 4 3.76 -33.95 53.91
CA LEU A 4 3.08 -32.67 53.75
C LEU A 4 1.57 -32.92 53.69
N LYS A 5 0.85 -32.61 54.76
CA LYS A 5 -0.62 -32.58 54.75
C LYS A 5 -1.10 -31.26 54.16
N GLY A 6 -1.08 -31.23 52.82
CA GLY A 6 -1.74 -30.21 51.99
C GLY A 6 -0.87 -29.00 51.66
N PRO A 7 -0.36 -28.86 50.43
CA PRO A 7 0.01 -27.56 49.88
C PRO A 7 -1.25 -26.88 49.32
N LEU A 8 -2.27 -26.68 50.17
CA LEU A 8 -3.66 -26.32 49.84
C LEU A 8 -4.39 -27.21 48.80
N PHE A 9 -3.73 -27.85 47.83
CA PHE A 9 -4.25 -28.91 46.96
C PHE A 9 -3.09 -29.78 46.49
N SER A 10 -2.92 -30.96 47.10
CA SER A 10 -1.92 -31.98 46.74
C SER A 10 -2.07 -32.48 45.29
N LEU A 11 -1.74 -31.62 44.33
CA LEU A 11 -1.77 -31.86 42.91
C LEU A 11 -0.52 -31.18 42.37
N SER A 12 0.12 -31.79 41.38
CA SER A 12 1.01 -31.11 40.43
C SER A 12 0.25 -30.05 39.59
N ALA A 13 -0.79 -29.43 40.17
CA ALA A 13 -1.74 -28.55 39.53
C ALA A 13 -1.03 -27.26 39.12
N SER A 14 -0.80 -27.18 37.82
CA SER A 14 -0.18 -26.06 37.12
C SER A 14 -1.30 -25.22 36.53
N GLN A 15 -1.98 -24.40 37.33
CA GLN A 15 -3.11 -23.57 36.87
C GLN A 15 -3.24 -22.26 37.68
N LYS A 16 -4.08 -21.35 37.19
CA LYS A 16 -4.41 -20.08 37.85
C LYS A 16 -5.51 -20.27 38.90
N ILE A 17 -5.38 -19.59 40.04
CA ILE A 17 -6.43 -19.50 41.07
C ILE A 17 -7.02 -18.10 41.01
N ALA A 18 -8.34 -18.02 40.80
CA ALA A 18 -9.15 -16.80 40.88
C ALA A 18 -8.59 -15.60 40.09
N ASP A 19 -7.88 -15.84 38.98
CA ASP A 19 -7.22 -14.80 38.18
C ASP A 19 -6.28 -13.87 38.98
N THR A 20 -5.70 -14.37 40.08
CA THR A 20 -4.78 -13.59 40.93
C THR A 20 -3.40 -14.22 41.03
N LEU A 21 -3.33 -15.55 41.11
CA LEU A 21 -2.06 -16.28 41.32
C LEU A 21 -1.97 -17.49 40.40
N VAL A 22 -0.77 -17.78 39.91
CA VAL A 22 -0.46 -18.99 39.13
C VAL A 22 0.56 -19.81 39.89
N TYR A 23 0.22 -21.08 40.15
CA TYR A 23 1.11 -22.05 40.75
C TYR A 23 1.73 -22.93 39.66
N PHE A 24 3.05 -23.13 39.72
CA PHE A 24 3.75 -24.03 38.81
C PHE A 24 5.09 -24.46 39.41
N SER A 25 5.65 -25.57 38.93
CA SER A 25 6.99 -25.99 39.30
C SER A 25 8.03 -25.36 38.36
N TRP A 26 9.07 -24.75 38.93
CA TRP A 26 10.18 -24.17 38.19
C TRP A 26 11.50 -24.65 38.78
N LYS A 27 12.31 -25.37 37.98
CA LYS A 27 13.62 -25.91 38.39
C LYS A 27 13.58 -26.70 39.71
N GLY A 28 12.55 -27.54 39.87
CA GLY A 28 12.36 -28.36 41.08
C GLY A 28 11.82 -27.60 42.30
N LEU A 29 11.55 -26.30 42.18
CA LEU A 29 10.90 -25.49 43.22
C LEU A 29 9.43 -25.29 42.88
N ASN A 30 8.56 -25.34 43.90
CA ASN A 30 7.16 -24.93 43.76
C ASN A 30 7.08 -23.41 43.92
N VAL A 31 6.77 -22.72 42.84
CA VAL A 31 6.76 -21.25 42.79
C VAL A 31 5.35 -20.73 42.54
N VAL A 32 5.09 -19.53 43.06
CA VAL A 32 3.86 -18.77 42.83
C VAL A 32 4.23 -17.45 42.15
N ARG A 33 3.41 -17.03 41.19
CA ARG A 33 3.51 -15.68 40.59
C ARG A 33 2.13 -15.05 40.47
N GLU A 34 2.10 -13.72 40.44
CA GLU A 34 0.88 -12.98 40.11
C GLU A 34 0.39 -13.36 38.70
N TYR A 35 -0.92 -13.56 38.59
CA TYR A 35 -1.57 -13.73 37.30
C TYR A 35 -1.75 -12.36 36.65
N VAL A 36 -0.73 -11.94 35.90
CA VAL A 36 -0.82 -10.73 35.08
C VAL A 36 -1.39 -11.11 33.73
N ILE A 37 -2.58 -10.59 33.40
CA ILE A 37 -3.05 -10.54 32.02
C ILE A 37 -2.37 -9.33 31.37
N PRO A 38 -1.48 -9.54 30.38
CA PRO A 38 -0.87 -8.41 29.68
C PRO A 38 -1.98 -7.55 29.07
N THR A 39 -1.98 -6.26 29.37
CA THR A 39 -2.91 -5.34 28.71
C THR A 39 -2.59 -5.35 27.23
N ASN A 40 -3.59 -5.59 26.38
CA ASN A 40 -3.51 -5.35 24.94
C ASN A 40 -4.26 -4.03 24.65
N PRO A 41 -3.70 -2.87 25.03
CA PRO A 41 -4.38 -1.61 24.82
C PRO A 41 -4.65 -1.46 23.32
N LYS A 42 -5.89 -1.14 22.96
CA LYS A 42 -6.28 -0.74 21.60
C LYS A 42 -6.37 0.78 21.59
N THR A 43 -5.23 1.45 21.62
CA THR A 43 -5.18 2.92 21.60
C THR A 43 -5.80 3.43 20.31
N GLN A 44 -6.26 4.70 20.32
CA GLN A 44 -6.85 5.28 19.12
C GLN A 44 -5.85 5.28 17.95
N LEU A 45 -4.58 5.64 18.20
CA LEU A 45 -3.51 5.62 17.19
C LEU A 45 -3.29 4.23 16.57
N GLN A 46 -3.39 3.16 17.36
CA GLN A 46 -3.29 1.80 16.82
C GLN A 46 -4.51 1.43 15.97
N LYS A 47 -5.71 1.88 16.36
CA LYS A 47 -6.92 1.69 15.54
C LYS A 47 -6.82 2.47 14.23
N ASP A 48 -6.34 3.71 14.27
CA ASP A 48 -6.17 4.57 13.10
C ASP A 48 -5.19 3.93 12.11
N GLN A 49 -4.03 3.46 12.58
CA GLN A 49 -3.04 2.80 11.71
C GLN A 49 -3.57 1.52 11.06
N ARG A 50 -4.42 0.76 11.77
CA ARG A 50 -5.10 -0.42 11.21
C ARG A 50 -6.17 -0.01 10.21
N GLY A 51 -6.93 1.04 10.51
CA GLY A 51 -7.92 1.64 9.62
C GLY A 51 -7.29 2.04 8.30
N TYR A 52 -6.16 2.75 8.32
CA TYR A 52 -5.46 3.16 7.10
C TYR A 52 -5.06 1.98 6.22
N LEU A 53 -4.56 0.90 6.82
CA LEU A 53 -4.24 -0.32 6.08
C LEU A 53 -5.49 -0.98 5.51
N THR A 54 -6.56 -1.08 6.30
CA THR A 54 -7.84 -1.64 5.84
C THR A 54 -8.41 -0.86 4.65
N ASP A 55 -8.37 0.48 4.70
CA ASP A 55 -8.91 1.34 3.65
C ASP A 55 -8.16 1.18 2.32
N ILE A 56 -6.82 1.24 2.34
CA ILE A 56 -6.03 1.11 1.11
C ILE A 56 -6.08 -0.32 0.54
N VAL A 57 -6.08 -1.35 1.38
CA VAL A 57 -6.21 -2.74 0.92
C VAL A 57 -7.58 -2.97 0.30
N GLY A 58 -8.64 -2.40 0.89
CA GLY A 58 -9.98 -2.42 0.31
C GLY A 58 -10.01 -1.79 -1.09
N LYS A 59 -9.34 -0.65 -1.29
CA LYS A 59 -9.22 -0.02 -2.61
C LYS A 59 -8.42 -0.85 -3.62
N ILE A 60 -7.33 -1.48 -3.18
CA ILE A 60 -6.55 -2.36 -4.07
C ILE A 60 -7.40 -3.55 -4.51
N HIS A 61 -8.15 -4.18 -3.61
CA HIS A 61 -9.07 -5.26 -3.97
C HIS A 61 -10.18 -4.78 -4.91
N ALA A 62 -10.76 -3.60 -4.66
CA ALA A 62 -11.73 -3.00 -5.58
C ALA A 62 -11.12 -2.75 -6.96
N ALA A 63 -9.84 -2.35 -7.02
CA ALA A 63 -9.11 -2.19 -8.27
C ALA A 63 -8.86 -3.50 -9.00
N GLN A 64 -8.49 -4.55 -8.29
CA GLN A 64 -8.30 -5.88 -8.87
C GLN A 64 -9.63 -6.49 -9.35
N ALA A 65 -10.73 -6.20 -8.66
CA ALA A 65 -12.06 -6.70 -8.98
C ALA A 65 -12.80 -5.88 -10.05
N SER A 66 -12.23 -4.76 -10.53
CA SER A 66 -12.85 -3.94 -11.57
C SER A 66 -12.96 -4.73 -12.88
N GLU A 67 -14.16 -4.81 -13.46
CA GLU A 67 -14.38 -5.52 -14.73
C GLU A 67 -13.82 -4.76 -15.93
N THR A 68 -13.83 -3.42 -15.89
CA THR A 68 -13.43 -2.57 -17.01
C THR A 68 -11.97 -2.14 -16.95
N HIS A 69 -11.45 -1.84 -15.75
CA HIS A 69 -10.09 -1.35 -15.55
C HIS A 69 -9.37 -2.10 -14.41
N PRO A 70 -9.25 -3.44 -14.50
CA PRO A 70 -8.66 -4.25 -13.46
C PRO A 70 -7.19 -3.88 -13.23
N LEU A 71 -6.79 -3.80 -11.96
CA LEU A 71 -5.38 -3.79 -11.58
C LEU A 71 -4.80 -5.18 -11.87
N HIS A 72 -4.06 -5.29 -12.98
CA HIS A 72 -3.55 -6.55 -13.50
C HIS A 72 -2.03 -6.51 -13.72
N ALA A 73 -1.48 -7.46 -14.48
CA ALA A 73 -0.04 -7.66 -14.63
C ALA A 73 0.74 -6.39 -15.05
N LEU A 74 0.18 -5.56 -15.94
CA LEU A 74 0.83 -4.30 -16.36
C LEU A 74 0.94 -3.31 -15.20
N ASP A 75 -0.15 -3.10 -14.46
CA ASP A 75 -0.17 -2.20 -13.31
C ASP A 75 0.73 -2.72 -12.18
N VAL A 76 0.69 -4.03 -11.91
CA VAL A 76 1.56 -4.70 -10.95
C VAL A 76 3.04 -4.47 -11.30
N ALA A 77 3.41 -4.64 -12.57
CA ALA A 77 4.76 -4.37 -13.05
C ALA A 77 5.12 -2.88 -12.92
N ALA A 78 4.19 -1.97 -13.17
CA ALA A 78 4.39 -0.54 -13.05
C ALA A 78 4.62 -0.10 -11.60
N TYR A 79 3.83 -0.62 -10.65
CA TYR A 79 4.05 -0.39 -9.21
C TYR A 79 5.35 -1.04 -8.74
N ALA A 80 5.71 -2.23 -9.22
CA ALA A 80 7.00 -2.86 -8.91
C ALA A 80 8.18 -2.02 -9.44
N LEU A 81 8.06 -1.45 -10.63
CA LEU A 81 9.07 -0.55 -11.18
C LEU A 81 9.22 0.71 -10.32
N TRP A 82 8.11 1.31 -9.91
CA TRP A 82 8.13 2.45 -8.99
C TRP A 82 8.77 2.09 -7.64
N ALA A 83 8.40 0.95 -7.07
CA ALA A 83 8.98 0.42 -5.85
C ALA A 83 10.51 0.30 -5.96
N SER A 84 11.01 -0.20 -7.09
CA SER A 84 12.46 -0.33 -7.35
C SER A 84 13.23 0.99 -7.37
N VAL A 85 12.54 2.10 -7.68
CA VAL A 85 13.14 3.45 -7.73
C VAL A 85 13.13 4.10 -6.36
N VAL A 86 12.06 3.90 -5.58
CA VAL A 86 11.92 4.51 -4.25
C VAL A 86 12.73 3.77 -3.21
N GLN A 87 12.62 2.44 -3.17
CA GLN A 87 13.32 1.58 -2.22
C GLN A 87 13.38 0.15 -2.75
N ALA A 88 14.57 -0.26 -3.19
CA ALA A 88 14.82 -1.49 -3.96
C ALA A 88 14.32 -2.82 -3.35
N ALA A 89 13.90 -2.85 -2.08
CA ALA A 89 13.41 -4.05 -1.39
C ALA A 89 11.87 -4.09 -1.19
N THR A 90 11.11 -3.19 -1.80
CA THR A 90 9.65 -3.13 -1.63
C THR A 90 8.91 -3.81 -2.79
N THR A 91 7.88 -4.60 -2.48
CA THR A 91 6.99 -5.20 -3.48
C THR A 91 6.07 -4.13 -4.07
N TRP A 92 5.46 -4.42 -5.23
CA TRP A 92 4.44 -3.56 -5.82
C TRP A 92 3.32 -3.22 -4.82
N PHE A 93 2.90 -4.21 -4.02
CA PHE A 93 1.82 -4.08 -3.05
C PHE A 93 2.23 -3.16 -1.90
N ASN A 94 3.45 -3.34 -1.37
CA ASN A 94 3.97 -2.46 -0.31
C ASN A 94 4.06 -1.01 -0.80
N GLN A 95 4.44 -0.79 -2.05
CA GLN A 95 4.52 0.54 -2.64
C GLN A 95 3.13 1.17 -2.81
N ALA A 96 2.13 0.43 -3.29
CA ALA A 96 0.75 0.90 -3.42
C ALA A 96 0.12 1.20 -2.04
N VAL A 97 0.32 0.31 -1.07
CA VAL A 97 -0.15 0.49 0.33
C VAL A 97 0.49 1.72 0.96
N ARG A 98 1.81 1.88 0.83
CA ARG A 98 2.53 3.05 1.33
C ARG A 98 1.98 4.34 0.73
N ASN A 99 1.79 4.38 -0.59
CA ASN A 99 1.24 5.54 -1.30
C ASN A 99 -0.10 6.02 -0.69
N GLY A 100 -1.00 5.08 -0.39
CA GLY A 100 -2.28 5.38 0.26
C GLY A 100 -2.15 5.79 1.74
N ILE A 101 -1.37 5.05 2.53
CA ILE A 101 -1.15 5.35 3.96
C ILE A 101 -0.51 6.74 4.14
N ASP A 102 0.46 7.11 3.29
CA ASP A 102 1.11 8.41 3.35
C ASP A 102 0.10 9.56 3.13
N GLN A 103 -0.97 9.35 2.35
CA GLN A 103 -2.07 10.32 2.21
C GLN A 103 -3.00 10.35 3.42
N LEU A 104 -3.44 9.19 3.88
CA LEU A 104 -4.38 9.08 5.00
C LEU A 104 -3.81 9.71 6.27
N LYS A 105 -2.50 9.53 6.51
CA LYS A 105 -1.78 10.14 7.63
C LYS A 105 -1.79 11.67 7.63
N VAL A 106 -1.90 12.30 6.46
CA VAL A 106 -1.97 13.76 6.32
C VAL A 106 -3.41 14.26 6.15
N GLY A 107 -4.41 13.43 6.46
CA GLY A 107 -5.83 13.78 6.36
C GLY A 107 -6.37 13.83 4.93
N LYS A 108 -5.61 13.30 3.96
CA LYS A 108 -6.02 13.19 2.55
C LYS A 108 -6.65 11.83 2.27
N ARG A 109 -7.07 11.63 1.02
CA ARG A 109 -7.68 10.38 0.55
C ARG A 109 -6.72 9.58 -0.30
N GLU A 110 -6.84 8.28 -0.12
CA GLU A 110 -6.19 7.22 -0.85
C GLU A 110 -6.78 7.08 -2.27
N CYS A 111 -5.92 6.95 -3.27
CA CYS A 111 -6.30 6.69 -4.67
C CYS A 111 -5.39 5.60 -5.23
N VAL A 112 -6.00 4.63 -5.92
CA VAL A 112 -5.27 3.56 -6.61
C VAL A 112 -5.44 3.78 -8.11
N PHE A 113 -4.34 3.78 -8.84
CA PHE A 113 -4.35 3.87 -10.29
C PHE A 113 -4.17 2.49 -10.92
N SER A 114 -4.97 2.18 -11.94
CA SER A 114 -4.99 0.91 -12.66
C SER A 114 -5.33 1.13 -14.14
N GLY A 115 -5.28 0.07 -14.96
CA GLY A 115 -5.64 0.16 -16.37
C GLY A 115 -4.71 1.08 -17.16
N GLY A 116 -3.43 1.13 -16.81
CA GLY A 116 -2.46 1.96 -17.52
C GLY A 116 -2.22 1.44 -18.94
N VAL A 117 -2.47 2.28 -19.93
CA VAL A 117 -2.29 1.96 -21.36
C VAL A 117 -1.19 2.84 -21.94
N THR A 118 -0.39 2.27 -22.82
CA THR A 118 0.59 2.99 -23.63
C THR A 118 0.48 2.51 -25.06
N THR A 119 0.01 3.38 -25.95
CA THR A 119 -0.17 3.10 -27.38
C THR A 119 0.92 3.82 -28.15
N PRO A 120 1.90 3.09 -28.71
CA PRO A 120 2.92 3.68 -29.55
C PRO A 120 2.42 4.16 -30.90
N ASP A 121 3.03 5.22 -31.40
CA ASP A 121 2.91 5.70 -32.77
C ASP A 121 4.22 6.42 -33.15
N THR A 122 4.33 6.96 -34.37
CA THR A 122 5.52 7.64 -34.86
C THR A 122 5.79 8.90 -34.06
N GLU A 123 6.97 8.93 -33.43
CA GLU A 123 7.46 10.01 -32.58
C GLU A 123 6.53 10.37 -31.42
N LYS A 124 5.63 9.48 -31.01
CA LYS A 124 4.67 9.75 -29.93
C LYS A 124 4.20 8.51 -29.16
N LEU A 125 3.67 8.76 -27.96
CA LEU A 125 2.98 7.78 -27.13
C LEU A 125 1.64 8.37 -26.66
N THR A 126 0.53 7.68 -26.95
CA THR A 126 -0.75 7.98 -26.30
C THR A 126 -0.83 7.17 -25.00
N VAL A 127 -0.98 7.87 -23.88
CA VAL A 127 -0.99 7.27 -22.54
C VAL A 127 -2.33 7.51 -21.88
N GLU A 128 -2.80 6.53 -21.12
CA GLU A 128 -4.05 6.59 -20.38
C GLU A 128 -3.91 5.86 -19.04
N ILE A 129 -4.60 6.32 -18.01
CA ILE A 129 -4.66 5.68 -16.70
C ILE A 129 -6.02 5.88 -16.05
N TRP A 130 -6.52 4.85 -15.39
CA TRP A 130 -7.76 4.89 -14.62
C TRP A 130 -7.48 5.12 -13.13
N SER A 131 -8.41 5.77 -12.45
CA SER A 131 -8.36 6.05 -11.01
C SER A 131 -9.51 5.39 -10.25
N ILE A 132 -9.19 4.81 -9.10
CA ILE A 132 -10.17 4.18 -8.22
C ILE A 132 -10.20 4.91 -6.89
N GLY A 133 -11.39 5.38 -6.54
CA GLY A 133 -11.62 6.31 -5.46
C GLY A 133 -12.11 7.65 -5.98
N ILE A 134 -11.40 8.72 -5.61
CA ILE A 134 -11.73 10.07 -6.09
C ILE A 134 -11.05 10.26 -7.45
N ALA A 135 -11.87 10.54 -8.47
CA ALA A 135 -11.37 10.82 -9.80
C ALA A 135 -10.58 12.14 -9.82
N PRO A 136 -9.34 12.15 -10.35
CA PRO A 136 -8.62 13.39 -10.62
C PRO A 136 -9.36 14.25 -11.64
N THR A 137 -9.51 15.53 -11.33
CA THR A 137 -10.06 16.55 -12.26
C THR A 137 -8.97 17.33 -12.97
N ALA A 138 -7.70 17.11 -12.59
CA ALA A 138 -6.52 17.53 -13.33
C ALA A 138 -5.33 16.67 -12.88
N GLY A 139 -4.33 16.54 -13.75
CA GLY A 139 -3.09 15.86 -13.42
C GLY A 139 -2.04 16.06 -14.50
N VAL A 140 -0.86 15.49 -14.25
CA VAL A 140 0.26 15.54 -15.17
C VAL A 140 0.83 14.16 -15.37
N PHE A 141 1.19 13.86 -16.61
CA PHE A 141 2.06 12.73 -16.93
C PHE A 141 3.51 13.23 -16.91
N ARG A 142 4.28 12.79 -15.91
CA ARG A 142 5.72 12.98 -15.86
C ARG A 142 6.38 11.92 -16.71
N TYR A 143 7.30 12.27 -17.59
CA TYR A 143 7.94 11.30 -18.49
C TYR A 143 9.43 11.59 -18.75
N GLY A 144 10.15 10.56 -19.23
CA GLY A 144 11.58 10.65 -19.55
C GLY A 144 12.15 9.33 -20.03
N THR A 145 13.41 9.30 -20.47
CA THR A 145 14.09 8.08 -20.94
C THR A 145 14.67 7.24 -19.80
N SER A 146 14.62 7.75 -18.57
CA SER A 146 15.04 7.04 -17.36
C SER A 146 13.89 6.88 -16.38
N LYS A 147 13.77 5.68 -15.80
CA LYS A 147 12.81 5.38 -14.73
C LYS A 147 13.01 6.22 -13.45
N THR A 148 14.19 6.82 -13.26
CA THR A 148 14.52 7.65 -12.09
C THR A 148 14.46 9.16 -12.39
N ALA A 149 14.39 9.55 -13.66
CA ALA A 149 14.43 10.95 -14.09
C ALA A 149 13.31 11.25 -15.10
N LEU A 150 12.10 11.40 -14.58
CA LEU A 150 10.91 11.81 -15.34
C LEU A 150 10.82 13.34 -15.38
N ILE A 151 11.75 13.96 -16.13
CA ILE A 151 11.98 15.41 -16.11
C ILE A 151 10.93 16.22 -16.89
N ASN A 152 10.31 15.61 -17.89
CA ASN A 152 9.32 16.27 -18.73
C ASN A 152 7.93 16.08 -18.14
N SER A 153 7.00 16.96 -18.51
CA SER A 153 5.60 16.86 -18.10
C SER A 153 4.67 17.28 -19.21
N ILE A 154 3.52 16.63 -19.28
CA ILE A 154 2.37 17.08 -20.06
C ILE A 154 1.11 16.97 -19.20
N ASP A 155 0.20 17.92 -19.35
CA ASP A 155 -1.08 17.91 -18.64
C ASP A 155 -1.95 16.75 -19.15
N SER A 156 -2.69 16.13 -18.25
CA SER A 156 -3.71 15.14 -18.61
C SER A 156 -5.01 15.82 -19.04
N THR A 157 -5.76 15.11 -19.88
CA THR A 157 -7.15 15.39 -20.19
C THR A 157 -8.02 14.40 -19.41
N PRO A 158 -8.65 14.81 -18.29
CA PRO A 158 -9.48 13.93 -17.48
C PRO A 158 -10.88 13.73 -18.10
N VAL A 159 -11.32 12.48 -18.19
CA VAL A 159 -12.66 12.11 -18.67
C VAL A 159 -13.19 10.95 -17.83
N GLY A 160 -14.24 11.19 -17.06
CA GLY A 160 -14.99 10.13 -16.37
C GLY A 160 -14.19 9.26 -15.38
N GLY A 161 -13.04 9.72 -14.88
CA GLY A 161 -12.14 8.93 -14.02
C GLY A 161 -10.88 8.41 -14.73
N SER A 162 -10.88 8.45 -16.05
CA SER A 162 -9.70 8.28 -16.89
C SER A 162 -8.94 9.60 -16.99
N ASN A 163 -7.62 9.50 -17.10
CA ASN A 163 -6.74 10.60 -17.46
C ASN A 163 -5.90 10.14 -18.65
N ALA A 164 -5.88 10.92 -19.72
CA ALA A 164 -5.11 10.59 -20.92
C ALA A 164 -4.28 11.78 -21.42
N ALA A 165 -3.22 11.50 -22.18
CA ALA A 165 -2.44 12.52 -22.88
C ALA A 165 -1.72 11.93 -24.10
N GLU A 166 -1.40 12.78 -25.08
CA GLU A 166 -0.50 12.44 -26.18
C GLU A 166 0.88 13.04 -25.90
N ILE A 167 1.89 12.19 -25.69
CA ILE A 167 3.27 12.62 -25.52
C ILE A 167 3.94 12.62 -26.90
N SER A 168 4.08 13.78 -27.52
CA SER A 168 4.65 13.95 -28.87
C SER A 168 6.15 14.34 -28.84
N ASN A 169 6.77 14.47 -30.01
CA ASN A 169 8.19 14.83 -30.21
C ASN A 169 9.17 13.87 -29.52
N LEU A 170 8.83 12.58 -29.49
CA LEU A 170 9.67 11.51 -28.94
C LEU A 170 10.55 10.89 -30.02
N THR A 171 11.69 10.34 -29.64
CA THR A 171 12.56 9.64 -30.60
C THR A 171 12.06 8.21 -30.82
N THR A 172 11.77 7.85 -32.07
CA THR A 172 11.39 6.48 -32.47
C THR A 172 12.40 5.43 -32.00
N GLY A 173 11.90 4.30 -31.50
CA GLY A 173 12.70 3.19 -30.97
C GLY A 173 13.26 3.40 -29.56
N VAL A 174 13.28 4.63 -29.03
CA VAL A 174 13.77 4.94 -27.69
C VAL A 174 12.71 4.59 -26.64
N LYS A 175 13.13 3.96 -25.54
CA LYS A 175 12.23 3.63 -24.43
C LYS A 175 12.00 4.86 -23.56
N TYR A 176 10.73 5.22 -23.39
CA TYR A 176 10.29 6.25 -22.45
C TYR A 176 9.51 5.61 -21.30
N PHE A 177 9.65 6.21 -20.12
CA PHE A 177 8.92 5.90 -18.91
C PHE A 177 7.98 7.05 -18.60
N TRP A 178 6.83 6.76 -18.00
CA TRP A 178 5.89 7.78 -17.56
C TRP A 178 5.20 7.41 -16.24
N GLN A 179 4.78 8.42 -15.49
CA GLN A 179 4.02 8.30 -14.24
C GLN A 179 2.98 9.41 -14.16
N PHE A 180 1.75 9.05 -13.82
CA PHE A 180 0.68 10.00 -13.60
C PHE A 180 0.68 10.52 -12.15
N ILE A 181 0.48 11.82 -12.00
CA ILE A 181 0.37 12.51 -10.71
C ILE A 181 -0.81 13.48 -10.79
N PRO A 182 -1.85 13.33 -9.95
CA PRO A 182 -2.96 14.27 -9.92
C PRO A 182 -2.51 15.63 -9.36
N SER A 183 -3.04 16.69 -9.97
CA SER A 183 -2.90 18.08 -9.52
C SER A 183 -4.21 18.63 -8.94
N GLU A 184 -5.34 17.99 -9.21
CA GLU A 184 -6.64 18.22 -8.56
C GLU A 184 -7.47 16.92 -8.51
N PRO A 185 -8.39 16.75 -7.54
CA PRO A 185 -8.68 17.67 -6.43
C PRO A 185 -7.64 17.63 -5.31
N GLY A 186 -7.55 18.71 -4.52
CA GLY A 186 -6.73 18.86 -3.32
C GLY A 186 -6.67 17.64 -2.37
N THR A 187 -7.75 16.86 -2.31
CA THR A 187 -7.90 15.68 -1.43
C THR A 187 -7.02 14.49 -1.80
N ILE A 188 -6.52 14.38 -3.04
CA ILE A 188 -5.70 13.25 -3.49
C ILE A 188 -4.27 13.65 -3.89
N LEU A 189 -3.90 14.91 -3.67
CA LEU A 189 -2.57 15.41 -4.03
C LEU A 189 -1.48 14.69 -3.25
N GLY A 190 -0.55 14.09 -3.98
CA GLY A 190 0.54 13.28 -3.42
C GLY A 190 0.41 11.80 -3.76
N THR A 191 -0.76 11.33 -4.18
CA THR A 191 -0.90 10.00 -4.78
C THR A 191 -0.18 9.94 -6.12
N LYS A 192 0.36 8.78 -6.48
CA LYS A 192 0.99 8.55 -7.78
C LYS A 192 0.60 7.20 -8.37
N SER A 193 0.59 7.08 -9.69
CA SER A 193 0.48 5.79 -10.36
C SER A 193 1.78 4.97 -10.24
N GLY A 194 1.75 3.72 -10.70
CA GLY A 194 2.99 3.02 -11.06
C GLY A 194 3.77 3.75 -12.17
N ILE A 195 5.02 3.35 -12.40
CA ILE A 195 5.81 3.84 -13.54
C ILE A 195 5.61 2.88 -14.70
N TYR A 196 5.03 3.35 -15.79
CA TYR A 196 4.80 2.60 -17.01
C TYR A 196 5.90 2.92 -18.04
N SER A 197 5.93 2.20 -19.16
CA SER A 197 6.89 2.47 -20.22
C SER A 197 6.38 2.08 -21.60
N GLY A 198 6.84 2.79 -22.63
CA GLY A 198 6.58 2.50 -24.03
C GLY A 198 7.78 2.85 -24.92
N ARG A 199 7.69 2.48 -26.21
CA ARG A 199 8.66 2.84 -27.25
C ARG A 199 7.87 3.33 -28.46
N PRO A 200 8.03 4.60 -28.89
CA PRO A 200 7.46 5.07 -30.15
C PRO A 200 7.96 4.24 -31.33
N THR A 201 7.14 4.09 -32.37
CA THR A 201 7.36 3.17 -33.51
C THR A 201 7.58 3.87 -34.82
#